data_AF-A0A962VK65-F1
#
_entry.id   AF-A0A962VK65-F1
#
_cell.length_a   1.000
_cell.length_b   1.000
_cell.length_c   1.000
_cell.angle_alpha   90.00
_cell.angle_beta   90.00
_cell.angle_gamma   90.00
#
_symmetry.space_group_name_H-M   'P 1'
#
loop_
_entity.id
_entity.type
_entity.pdbx_description
1 polymer ?
#
loop_
_entity_poly.entity_id
_entity_poly.type
_entity_poly.pdbx_seq_one_letter_code
_entity_poly.pdbx_strand_id
1 'polypeptide(L)' 'MTATVGLGPKKKPGVKKPSEEFSAYCEAEFERRLNSGEAFNEAQYRTAMQMVLDRLVNIEDEGRA' A
#
# COMPACT_ATOMS: atom_id res chain seq x y z
N MET A 1 -25.89 -13.95 7.89
CA MET A 1 -25.62 -12.50 8.07
C MET A 1 -24.53 -12.11 7.09
N THR A 2 -24.88 -11.53 5.95
CA THR A 2 -23.92 -11.12 4.90
C THR A 2 -23.65 -9.63 5.04
N ALA A 3 -22.45 -9.28 5.51
CA ALA A 3 -22.01 -7.90 5.61
C ALA A 3 -21.69 -7.34 4.22
N THR A 4 -22.55 -6.45 3.72
CA THR A 4 -22.28 -5.60 2.57
C THR A 4 -21.26 -4.55 2.97
N VAL A 5 -20.00 -4.72 2.57
CA VAL A 5 -18.99 -3.66 2.67
C VAL A 5 -19.35 -2.58 1.66
N GLY A 6 -19.76 -1.43 2.19
CA GLY A 6 -20.14 -0.25 1.41
C GLY A 6 -18.97 0.29 0.61
N LEU A 7 -19.08 0.24 -0.72
CA LEU A 7 -18.21 0.96 -1.63
C LEU A 7 -18.56 2.46 -1.54
N GLY A 8 -17.76 3.20 -0.78
CA GLY A 8 -17.80 4.66 -0.75
C GLY A 8 -17.54 5.29 -2.13
N PRO A 9 -17.82 6.60 -2.30
CA PRO A 9 -17.85 7.26 -3.58
C PRO A 9 -16.48 7.21 -4.28
N LYS A 10 -16.44 6.56 -5.45
CA LYS A 10 -15.27 6.55 -6.34
C LYS A 10 -15.05 7.96 -6.90
N LYS A 11 -14.17 8.73 -6.26
CA LYS A 11 -13.56 9.92 -6.87
C LYS A 11 -12.94 9.49 -8.21
N LYS A 12 -13.15 10.28 -9.26
CA LYS A 12 -12.49 10.11 -10.57
C LYS A 12 -11.00 9.86 -10.33
N PRO A 13 -10.37 8.86 -10.98
CA PRO A 13 -8.96 8.57 -10.72
C PRO A 13 -8.14 9.74 -11.26
N GLY A 14 -7.81 10.69 -10.38
CA GLY A 14 -6.60 11.46 -10.58
C GLY A 14 -5.44 10.48 -10.65
N VAL A 15 -4.39 10.84 -11.39
CA VAL A 15 -3.14 10.08 -11.41
C VAL A 15 -2.70 9.93 -9.95
N LYS A 16 -2.76 8.70 -9.43
CA LYS A 16 -2.33 8.41 -8.06
C LYS A 16 -0.84 8.61 -7.98
N LYS A 17 -0.36 9.09 -6.84
CA LYS A 17 1.08 9.20 -6.63
C LYS A 17 1.69 7.79 -6.55
N PRO A 18 2.90 7.57 -7.06
CA PRO A 18 3.59 6.28 -6.94
C PRO A 18 3.62 5.72 -5.50
N SER A 19 3.77 6.58 -4.49
CA SER A 19 3.71 6.22 -3.07
C SER A 19 2.35 5.66 -2.65
N GLU A 20 1.25 6.20 -3.17
CA GLU A 20 -0.13 5.75 -2.91
C GLU A 20 -0.43 4.40 -3.59
N GLU A 21 0.10 4.17 -4.79
CA GLU A 21 -0.06 2.88 -5.47
C GLU A 21 0.78 1.80 -4.81
N PHE A 22 2.01 2.14 -4.41
CA PHE A 22 2.91 1.23 -3.73
C PHE A 22 2.39 0.82 -2.35
N SER A 23 1.89 1.76 -1.54
CA SER A 23 1.31 1.42 -0.23
C SER A 23 0.10 0.50 -0.38
N ALA A 24 -0.80 0.79 -1.30
CA ALA A 24 -1.98 -0.03 -1.57
C ALA A 24 -1.61 -1.46 -2.03
N TYR A 25 -0.58 -1.59 -2.86
CA TYR A 25 -0.03 -2.89 -3.24
C TYR A 25 0.51 -3.64 -2.01
N CYS A 26 1.32 -2.97 -1.19
CA CYS A 26 1.92 -3.59 -0.01
C CYS A 26 0.88 -4.05 1.01
N GLU A 27 -0.24 -3.35 1.17
CA GLU A 27 -1.34 -3.76 2.04
C GLU A 27 -2.01 -5.05 1.51
N ALA A 28 -2.34 -5.10 0.22
CA ALA A 28 -2.94 -6.28 -0.40
C ALA A 28 -2.00 -7.51 -0.38
N GLU A 29 -0.71 -7.30 -0.62
CA GLU A 29 0.32 -8.34 -0.51
C GLU A 29 0.47 -8.85 0.92
N PHE A 30 0.44 -7.95 1.91
CA PHE A 30 0.52 -8.30 3.33
C PHE A 30 -0.64 -9.23 3.73
N GLU A 31 -1.86 -8.88 3.36
CA GLU A 31 -3.04 -9.73 3.59
C GLU A 31 -2.91 -11.09 2.89
N ARG A 32 -2.41 -11.12 1.64
CA ARG A 32 -2.18 -12.39 0.94
C ARG A 32 -1.18 -13.27 1.69
N ARG A 33 -0.08 -12.68 2.19
CA ARG A 33 0.96 -13.41 2.93
C ARG A 33 0.43 -13.94 4.26
N LEU A 34 -0.32 -13.15 5.00
CA LEU A 34 -0.97 -13.63 6.24
C LEU A 34 -1.90 -14.82 6.00
N ASN A 35 -2.60 -14.83 4.87
CA ASN A 35 -3.53 -15.90 4.51
C ASN A 35 -2.88 -17.07 3.76
N SER A 36 -1.58 -17.03 3.50
CA SER A 36 -0.89 -18.04 2.68
C SER A 36 -0.58 -19.35 3.43
N GLY A 37 -0.55 -19.31 4.76
CA GLY A 37 -0.06 -20.43 5.58
C GLY A 37 1.47 -20.62 5.54
N GLU A 38 2.21 -19.78 4.82
CA GLU A 38 3.66 -19.77 4.80
C GLU A 38 4.25 -18.95 5.95
N ALA A 39 5.49 -19.27 6.34
CA ALA A 39 6.22 -18.46 7.31
C ALA A 39 6.43 -17.04 6.76
N PHE A 40 5.97 -16.04 7.51
CA PHE A 40 6.01 -14.64 7.08
C PHE A 40 6.56 -13.75 8.20
N ASN A 41 7.66 -13.05 7.91
CA ASN A 41 8.26 -12.08 8.83
C ASN A 41 7.64 -10.70 8.62
N GLU A 42 6.57 -10.42 9.39
CA GLU A 42 5.85 -9.15 9.34
C GLU A 42 6.76 -7.94 9.62
N ALA A 43 7.64 -8.04 10.61
CA ALA A 43 8.50 -6.91 10.99
C ALA A 43 9.43 -6.51 9.84
N GLN A 44 10.09 -7.50 9.23
CA GLN A 44 10.97 -7.25 8.09
C GLN A 44 10.22 -6.70 6.88
N TYR A 45 9.00 -7.20 6.63
CA TYR A 45 8.15 -6.69 5.56
C TYR A 45 7.79 -5.22 5.76
N ARG A 46 7.32 -4.85 6.96
CA ARG A 46 6.95 -3.46 7.28
C ARG A 46 8.15 -2.52 7.21
N THR A 47 9.32 -2.95 7.68
CA THR A 47 10.55 -2.15 7.55
C THR A 47 10.90 -1.91 6.09
N ALA A 48 10.90 -2.94 5.25
CA ALA A 48 11.20 -2.80 3.83
C ALA A 48 10.18 -1.90 3.11
N MET A 49 8.88 -2.06 3.40
CA MET A 49 7.81 -1.20 2.89
C MET A 49 8.06 0.27 3.25
N GLN A 50 8.39 0.56 4.51
CA GLN A 50 8.62 1.94 4.96
C GLN A 50 9.81 2.58 4.25
N MET A 51 10.93 1.86 4.09
CA MET A 51 12.11 2.38 3.39
C MET A 51 11.81 2.79 1.94
N VAL A 52 10.98 2.01 1.25
CA VAL A 52 10.57 2.32 -0.14
C VAL A 52 9.59 3.49 -0.16
N LEU A 53 8.62 3.53 0.77
CA LEU A 53 7.68 4.65 0.88
C LEU A 53 8.40 5.97 1.16
N ASP A 54 9.34 5.99 2.10
CA ASP A 54 10.15 7.18 2.40
C ASP A 54 10.88 7.66 1.15
N ARG A 55 11.44 6.74 0.36
CA ARG A 55 12.11 7.08 -0.89
C ARG A 55 11.16 7.64 -1.94
N LEU A 56 9.97 7.04 -2.10
CA LEU A 56 8.97 7.49 -3.08
C LEU A 56 8.45 8.88 -2.73
N VAL A 57 8.15 9.14 -1.46
CA VAL A 57 7.70 10.45 -0.98
C VAL A 57 8.77 11.52 -1.24
N ASN A 58 10.03 11.23 -0.92
CA ASN A 58 11.13 12.16 -1.18
C ASN A 58 11.25 12.52 -2.68
N ILE A 59 11.17 11.53 -3.58
CA ILE A 59 11.22 11.77 -5.04
C ILE A 59 10.02 12.60 -5.50
N GLU A 60 8.83 12.32 -4.97
CA GLU A 60 7.61 13.06 -5.31
C GLU A 60 7.64 14.51 -4.84
N ASP A 61 8.33 14.80 -3.74
CA ASP A 61 8.53 16.14 -3.22
C ASP A 61 9.65 16.89 -3.95
N GLU A 62 10.76 16.21 -4.30
CA GLU A 62 11.81 16.75 -5.16
C GLU A 62 11.28 17.13 -6.56
N GLY A 63 10.40 16.30 -7.14
CA GLY A 63 9.76 16.57 -8.43
C GLY A 63 8.71 17.70 -8.41
N ARG A 64 8.41 18.28 -7.23
CA ARG A 64 7.51 19.42 -7.06
C ARG A 64 8.22 20.77 -6.92
N ALA A 65 9.55 20.78 -6.78
CA ALA A 65 10.36 21.99 -6.56
C ALA A 65 10.78 22.68 -7.87
#